data_AF-A0A316DAX9-F1
#
_entry.id   AF-A0A316DAX9-F1
#
_cell.length_a   1.000
_cell.length_b   1.000
_cell.length_c   1.000
_cell.angle_alpha   90.00
_cell.angle_beta   90.00
_cell.angle_gamma   90.00
#
_symmetry.space_group_name_H-M   'P 1'
#
loop_
_entity.id
_entity.type
_entity.pdbx_description
1 polymer ?
#
loop_
_entity_poly.entity_id
_entity_poly.type
_entity_poly.pdbx_seq_one_letter_code
_entity_poly.pdbx_strand_id
1 'polypeptide(L)'
;MKHMGRQERIDALLEELLERNISPQDRFEIAALLETMGWNDRRVAETFGVEGVFDLAEELWEMVQQKIVYAGFAKPEERTKLQLTMEMLRSFLRGLLFALPMAISVESMLVLKFSLWSYEYLSVDLATVIALGTILSFLVVGGFTQAIARRGFFYLFQGYYNMGRRITFYFIRIGYLVCALIGIVAYVINLVFNLLPYDLFLLLVLYFTFLTSIWLSVTVMYILRREMTFSGLIALGILIVYILFQWVGWDILVAQLISIVIVAICGMILAIYFFKQQEKKEEKGIAPKLPRLSIIVYSIMPYFTYGFLYFLFLYIDRIMAWSANSEFMPYFIWFRGEYELGLDFALIVLMLPLGVSEVVVNRIMLDLEASQKGYWGFETEKLNKHFLSLYHKWLGVTGISSLISGVLVIFVVFFLNDTYYAHSGKYLMSTPKTYFVFYVAVVSYLIMAMGLMNAVILFSISQPNLVNKAIVPAVFANVVLSFLLSRWGDFSWAVFGLLIGACLFSFLSYRQVRHLMKHLDYYVYAAS
;
A
#
# COMPACT_ATOMS: atom_id res chain seq x y z
N MET A 1 -54.97 17.81 19.33
CA MET A 1 -54.38 17.83 20.69
C MET A 1 -55.40 17.88 21.85
N LYS A 2 -56.64 18.39 21.71
CA LYS A 2 -57.57 18.52 22.87
C LYS A 2 -58.12 17.21 23.49
N HIS A 3 -57.93 16.05 22.85
CA HIS A 3 -58.40 14.74 23.34
C HIS A 3 -57.28 13.78 23.79
N MET A 4 -56.02 14.22 23.80
CA MET A 4 -54.86 13.40 24.18
C MET A 4 -54.54 13.56 25.67
N GLY A 5 -54.04 12.52 26.32
CA GLY A 5 -53.52 12.59 27.69
C GLY A 5 -52.28 13.51 27.78
N ARG A 6 -51.97 14.06 28.97
CA ARG A 6 -50.82 14.98 29.16
C ARG A 6 -49.52 14.37 28.61
N GLN A 7 -49.27 13.10 28.92
CA GLN A 7 -48.08 12.38 28.45
C GLN A 7 -48.01 12.28 26.92
N GLU A 8 -49.12 11.92 26.27
CA GLU A 8 -49.17 11.83 24.80
C GLU A 8 -48.94 13.17 24.10
N ARG A 9 -49.36 14.29 24.71
CA ARG A 9 -49.09 15.63 24.16
C ARG A 9 -47.63 16.01 24.31
N ILE A 10 -47.02 15.64 25.43
CA ILE A 10 -45.60 15.86 25.70
C ILE A 10 -44.75 15.05 24.72
N ASP A 11 -45.10 13.78 24.49
CA ASP A 11 -44.41 12.91 23.53
C ASP A 11 -44.52 13.44 22.09
N ALA A 12 -45.70 13.91 21.68
CA ALA A 12 -45.90 14.51 20.36
C ALA A 12 -45.10 15.82 20.17
N LEU A 13 -45.04 16.66 21.22
CA LEU A 13 -44.25 17.88 21.20
C LEU A 13 -42.75 17.57 21.15
N LEU A 14 -42.30 16.54 21.86
CA LEU A 14 -40.93 16.06 21.84
C LEU A 14 -40.52 15.56 20.45
N GLU A 15 -41.39 14.82 19.76
CA GLU A 15 -41.16 14.39 18.38
C GLU A 15 -41.03 15.59 17.42
N GLU A 16 -41.93 16.57 17.51
CA GLU A 16 -41.88 17.78 16.68
C GLU A 16 -40.60 18.60 16.94
N LEU A 17 -40.12 18.62 18.18
CA LEU A 17 -38.89 19.31 18.57
C LEU A 17 -37.65 18.61 17.98
N LEU A 18 -37.61 17.27 18.04
CA LEU A 18 -36.53 16.44 17.48
C LEU A 18 -36.52 16.45 15.94
N GLU A 19 -37.67 16.63 15.28
CA GLU A 19 -37.71 16.84 13.82
C GLU A 19 -37.05 18.16 13.40
N ARG A 20 -37.15 19.21 14.22
CA ARG A 20 -36.54 20.51 13.94
C ARG A 20 -35.07 20.59 14.32
N ASN A 21 -34.68 19.95 15.42
CA ASN A 21 -33.29 19.88 15.85
C ASN A 21 -33.00 18.51 16.46
N ILE A 22 -32.16 17.74 15.77
CA ILE A 22 -31.91 16.32 16.04
C ILE A 22 -31.18 16.11 17.39
N SER A 23 -30.46 17.13 17.90
CA SER A 23 -29.70 17.00 19.14
C SER A 23 -29.54 18.35 19.89
N PRO A 24 -30.58 18.81 20.61
CA PRO A 24 -30.44 19.99 21.48
C PRO A 24 -29.34 19.73 22.54
N GLN A 25 -28.57 20.77 22.87
CA GLN A 25 -27.38 20.70 23.74
C GLN A 25 -27.71 20.95 25.21
N ASP A 26 -28.75 21.73 25.50
CA ASP A 26 -29.20 22.03 26.86
C ASP A 26 -30.70 22.38 26.93
N ARG A 27 -31.20 22.53 28.17
CA ARG A 27 -32.58 22.94 28.46
C ARG A 27 -32.94 24.35 27.95
N PHE A 28 -31.95 25.25 27.78
CA PHE A 28 -32.20 26.61 27.30
C PHE A 28 -32.41 26.63 25.79
N GLU A 29 -31.71 25.77 25.03
CA GLU A 29 -31.94 25.57 23.61
C GLU A 29 -33.32 24.99 23.35
N ILE A 30 -33.77 24.04 24.17
CA ILE A 30 -35.16 23.52 24.13
C ILE A 30 -36.16 24.65 24.39
N ALA A 31 -35.94 25.49 25.41
CA ALA A 31 -36.82 26.63 25.68
C ALA A 31 -36.89 27.61 24.49
N ALA A 32 -35.75 27.94 23.88
CA ALA A 32 -35.70 28.82 22.70
C ALA A 32 -36.42 28.21 21.48
N LEU A 33 -36.32 26.90 21.29
CA LEU A 33 -37.04 26.19 20.23
C LEU A 33 -38.55 26.21 20.48
N LEU A 34 -38.98 25.97 21.72
CA LEU A 34 -40.40 26.04 22.11
C LEU A 34 -40.98 27.44 21.86
N GLU A 35 -40.26 28.50 22.25
CA GLU A 35 -40.67 29.87 21.99
C GLU A 35 -40.77 30.16 20.48
N THR A 36 -39.80 29.69 19.69
CA THR A 36 -39.79 29.83 18.23
C THR A 36 -40.93 29.06 17.56
N MET A 37 -41.38 27.95 18.18
CA MET A 37 -42.55 27.19 17.76
C MET A 37 -43.88 27.87 18.15
N GLY A 38 -43.83 28.99 18.87
CA GLY A 38 -45.00 29.77 19.27
C GLY A 38 -45.61 29.34 20.60
N TRP A 39 -44.85 28.60 21.43
CA TRP A 39 -45.19 28.34 22.82
C TRP A 39 -44.78 29.52 23.69
N ASN A 40 -45.67 29.92 24.59
CA ASN A 40 -45.41 30.93 25.61
C ASN A 40 -45.94 30.41 26.95
N ASP A 41 -45.52 31.03 28.05
CA ASP A 41 -45.82 30.54 29.40
C ASP A 41 -47.31 30.26 29.61
N ARG A 42 -48.17 31.15 29.10
CA ARG A 42 -49.62 31.00 29.18
C ARG A 42 -50.13 29.77 28.44
N ARG A 43 -49.71 29.55 27.18
CA ARG A 43 -50.13 28.38 26.38
C ARG A 43 -49.62 27.08 26.97
N VAL A 44 -48.41 27.10 27.50
CA VAL A 44 -47.75 25.96 28.12
C VAL A 44 -48.46 25.58 29.42
N ALA A 45 -48.82 26.55 30.26
CA ALA A 45 -49.63 26.33 31.45
C ALA A 45 -51.04 25.79 31.13
N GLU A 46 -51.73 26.38 30.14
CA GLU A 46 -53.08 25.94 29.74
C GLU A 46 -53.09 24.53 29.10
N THR A 47 -52.02 24.15 28.40
CA THR A 47 -51.97 22.90 27.60
C THR A 47 -51.34 21.72 28.34
N PHE A 48 -50.31 21.99 29.14
CA PHE A 48 -49.46 20.99 29.80
C PHE A 48 -49.46 21.06 31.32
N GLY A 49 -50.02 22.14 31.92
CA GLY A 49 -50.16 22.27 33.37
C GLY A 49 -48.87 22.57 34.14
N VAL A 50 -47.90 23.21 33.49
CA VAL A 50 -46.59 23.61 34.05
C VAL A 50 -46.49 25.14 34.13
N GLU A 51 -45.66 25.69 35.02
CA GLU A 51 -45.68 27.13 35.35
C GLU A 51 -45.14 28.02 34.22
N GLY A 52 -44.19 27.53 33.41
CA GLY A 52 -43.67 28.26 32.25
C GLY A 52 -42.96 27.40 31.21
N VAL A 53 -42.47 28.05 30.15
CA VAL A 53 -41.73 27.39 29.04
C VAL A 53 -40.45 26.72 29.55
N PHE A 54 -39.78 27.31 30.53
CA PHE A 54 -38.55 26.76 31.11
C PHE A 54 -38.77 25.44 31.85
N ASP A 55 -39.88 25.30 32.58
CA ASP A 55 -40.21 24.05 33.28
C ASP A 55 -40.55 22.94 32.28
N LEU A 56 -41.29 23.28 31.21
CA LEU A 56 -41.55 22.34 30.12
C LEU A 56 -40.25 21.92 29.42
N ALA A 57 -39.32 22.86 29.23
CA ALA A 57 -38.03 22.59 28.63
C ALA A 57 -37.14 21.70 29.51
N GLU A 58 -37.22 21.83 30.84
CA GLU A 58 -36.53 20.96 31.79
C GLU A 58 -37.12 19.54 31.78
N GLU A 59 -38.45 19.41 31.79
CA GLU A 59 -39.13 18.11 31.67
C GLU A 59 -38.77 17.42 30.33
N LEU A 60 -38.84 18.16 29.21
CA LEU A 60 -38.42 17.68 27.89
C LEU A 60 -36.94 17.33 27.83
N TRP A 61 -36.07 18.11 28.48
CA TRP A 61 -34.64 17.83 28.54
C TRP A 61 -34.34 16.52 29.27
N GLU A 62 -34.98 16.26 30.40
CA GLU A 62 -34.85 14.99 31.11
C GLU A 62 -35.32 13.81 30.24
N MET A 63 -36.42 13.97 29.51
CA MET A 63 -36.92 12.96 28.59
C MET A 63 -35.98 12.75 27.40
N VAL A 64 -35.40 13.82 26.82
CA VAL A 64 -34.37 13.72 25.77
C VAL A 64 -33.15 12.98 26.30
N GLN A 65 -32.65 13.31 27.49
CA GLN A 65 -31.51 12.62 28.08
C GLN A 65 -31.80 11.14 28.34
N GLN A 66 -32.97 10.81 28.88
CA GLN A 66 -33.39 9.41 29.05
C GLN A 66 -33.49 8.70 27.69
N LYS A 67 -34.12 9.32 26.68
CA LYS A 67 -34.29 8.73 25.35
C LYS A 67 -32.96 8.56 24.60
N ILE A 68 -31.99 9.46 24.79
CA ILE A 68 -30.62 9.34 24.26
C ILE A 68 -29.86 8.21 24.98
N VAL A 69 -30.01 8.07 26.30
CA VAL A 69 -29.42 6.96 27.07
C VAL A 69 -30.02 5.61 26.66
N TYR A 70 -31.29 5.59 26.22
CA TYR A 70 -32.00 4.39 25.77
C TYR A 70 -32.08 4.21 24.25
N ALA A 71 -31.49 5.10 23.45
CA ALA A 71 -31.40 4.93 22.00
C ALA A 71 -30.53 3.70 21.73
N GLY A 72 -31.20 2.55 21.58
CA GLY A 72 -30.54 1.28 21.36
C GLY A 72 -29.64 1.38 20.15
N PHE A 73 -28.43 0.84 20.28
CA PHE A 73 -27.48 0.74 19.18
C PHE A 73 -28.19 0.28 17.91
N ALA A 74 -28.01 1.02 16.81
CA ALA A 74 -28.43 0.54 15.50
C ALA A 74 -27.78 -0.83 15.31
N LYS A 75 -28.58 -1.89 15.27
CA LYS A 75 -28.06 -3.26 15.11
C LYS A 75 -27.15 -3.24 13.88
N PRO A 76 -25.87 -3.64 14.02
CA PRO A 76 -25.03 -3.80 12.85
C PRO A 76 -25.76 -4.73 11.87
N GLU A 77 -25.85 -4.36 10.59
CA GLU A 77 -26.42 -5.27 9.60
C GLU A 77 -25.69 -6.62 9.69
N GLU A 78 -26.43 -7.67 10.04
CA GLU A 78 -25.87 -9.02 10.16
C GLU A 78 -25.52 -9.53 8.76
N ARG A 79 -24.27 -9.35 8.35
CA ARG A 79 -23.75 -9.92 7.10
C ARG A 79 -23.75 -11.45 7.19
N THR A 80 -24.24 -12.10 6.14
CA THR A 80 -24.24 -13.57 6.09
C THR A 80 -22.81 -14.09 6.01
N LYS A 81 -22.52 -15.25 6.64
CA LYS A 81 -21.19 -15.90 6.58
C LYS A 81 -20.65 -16.06 5.15
N LEU A 82 -21.54 -16.35 4.18
CA LEU A 82 -21.17 -16.48 2.77
C LEU A 82 -20.64 -15.16 2.18
N GLN A 83 -21.29 -14.04 2.50
CA GLN A 83 -20.87 -12.72 2.01
C GLN A 83 -19.49 -12.35 2.56
N LEU A 84 -19.27 -12.60 3.85
CA LEU A 84 -17.98 -12.38 4.50
C LEU A 84 -16.87 -13.22 3.86
N THR A 85 -17.11 -14.51 3.61
CA THR A 85 -16.11 -15.38 2.95
C THR A 85 -15.82 -14.93 1.52
N MET A 86 -16.83 -14.51 0.76
CA MET A 86 -16.63 -14.01 -0.60
C MET A 86 -15.85 -12.69 -0.63
N GLU A 87 -16.12 -11.78 0.30
CA GLU A 87 -15.35 -10.54 0.46
C GLU A 87 -13.89 -10.82 0.82
N MET A 88 -13.64 -11.78 1.72
CA MET A 88 -12.29 -12.23 2.08
C MET A 88 -11.57 -12.83 0.88
N LEU A 89 -12.22 -13.73 0.14
CA LEU A 89 -11.63 -14.35 -1.05
C LEU A 89 -11.31 -13.29 -2.11
N ARG A 90 -12.21 -12.34 -2.35
CA ARG A 90 -11.99 -11.25 -3.31
C ARG A 90 -10.83 -10.35 -2.91
N SER A 91 -10.72 -10.02 -1.61
CA SER A 91 -9.62 -9.21 -1.08
C SER A 91 -8.29 -9.95 -1.16
N PHE A 92 -8.29 -11.25 -0.82
CA PHE A 92 -7.12 -12.11 -0.94
C PHE A 92 -6.63 -12.23 -2.37
N LEU A 93 -7.53 -12.55 -3.31
CA LEU A 93 -7.21 -12.63 -4.74
C LEU A 93 -6.66 -11.30 -5.25
N ARG A 94 -7.25 -10.18 -4.83
CA ARG A 94 -6.75 -8.86 -5.20
C ARG A 94 -5.31 -8.62 -4.73
N GLY A 95 -4.99 -8.99 -3.49
CA GLY A 95 -3.61 -8.91 -2.98
C GLY A 95 -2.65 -9.84 -3.73
N LEU A 96 -3.09 -11.04 -4.13
CA LEU A 96 -2.29 -11.98 -4.91
C LEU A 96 -2.05 -11.51 -6.36
N LEU A 97 -3.05 -10.89 -6.98
CA LEU A 97 -2.95 -10.32 -8.33
C LEU A 97 -1.86 -9.25 -8.46
N PHE A 98 -1.50 -8.58 -7.34
CA PHE A 98 -0.41 -7.61 -7.33
C PHE A 98 0.95 -8.24 -7.65
N ALA A 99 1.16 -9.50 -7.29
CA ALA A 99 2.42 -10.21 -7.55
C ALA A 99 2.44 -10.98 -8.88
N LEU A 100 1.30 -11.04 -9.56
CA LEU A 100 1.15 -11.76 -10.83
C LEU A 100 2.09 -11.27 -11.95
N PRO A 101 2.35 -9.95 -12.13
CA PRO A 101 3.33 -9.48 -13.11
C PRO A 101 4.75 -10.05 -12.91
N MET A 102 5.17 -10.20 -11.65
CA MET A 102 6.47 -10.81 -11.33
C MET A 102 6.46 -12.30 -11.62
N ALA A 103 5.37 -13.00 -11.28
CA ALA A 103 5.22 -14.42 -11.59
C ALA A 103 5.31 -14.70 -13.10
N ILE A 104 4.64 -13.90 -13.94
CA ILE A 104 4.73 -13.97 -15.42
C ILE A 104 6.18 -13.77 -15.87
N SER A 105 6.88 -12.80 -15.28
CA SER A 105 8.27 -12.50 -15.66
C SER A 105 9.23 -13.65 -15.29
N VAL A 106 9.02 -14.29 -14.14
CA VAL A 106 9.79 -15.48 -13.71
C VAL A 106 9.47 -16.67 -14.60
N GLU A 107 8.20 -16.94 -14.88
CA GLU A 107 7.77 -18.01 -15.79
C GLU A 107 8.40 -17.84 -17.19
N SER A 108 8.37 -16.62 -17.72
CA SER A 108 9.03 -16.29 -18.99
C SER A 108 10.52 -16.57 -18.94
N MET A 109 11.21 -16.22 -17.86
CA MET A 109 12.64 -16.49 -17.70
C MET A 109 12.93 -18.00 -17.69
N LEU A 110 12.06 -18.81 -17.07
CA LEU A 110 12.24 -20.27 -17.00
C LEU A 110 11.96 -20.98 -18.33
N VAL A 111 10.96 -20.52 -19.09
CA VAL A 111 10.52 -21.19 -20.33
C VAL A 111 11.23 -20.62 -21.57
N LEU A 112 11.31 -19.29 -21.68
CA LEU A 112 11.84 -18.58 -22.85
C LEU A 112 13.31 -18.17 -22.68
N LYS A 113 13.87 -18.27 -21.47
CA LYS A 113 15.23 -17.80 -21.10
C LYS A 113 15.44 -16.29 -21.15
N PHE A 114 14.38 -15.52 -21.43
CA PHE A 114 14.33 -14.07 -21.32
C PHE A 114 13.01 -13.62 -20.70
N SER A 115 13.01 -12.40 -20.17
CA SER A 115 11.83 -11.66 -19.74
C SER A 115 11.78 -10.31 -20.44
N LEU A 116 10.91 -9.41 -19.98
CA LEU A 116 10.77 -8.07 -20.54
C LEU A 116 12.08 -7.24 -20.44
N TRP A 117 12.91 -7.48 -19.42
CA TRP A 117 14.15 -6.73 -19.19
C TRP A 117 15.33 -7.60 -18.71
N SER A 118 15.25 -8.93 -18.82
CA SER A 118 16.33 -9.84 -18.43
C SER A 118 16.51 -10.95 -19.46
N TYR A 119 17.72 -11.50 -19.55
CA TYR A 119 18.07 -12.60 -20.45
C TYR A 119 19.19 -13.44 -19.85
N GLU A 120 19.07 -14.77 -19.91
CA GLU A 120 19.98 -15.72 -19.26
C GLU A 120 21.42 -15.59 -19.74
N TYR A 121 21.62 -15.24 -21.01
CA TYR A 121 22.95 -15.22 -21.64
C TYR A 121 23.54 -13.80 -21.74
N LEU A 122 23.05 -12.83 -20.97
CA LEU A 122 23.66 -11.51 -20.89
C LEU A 122 25.06 -11.58 -20.25
N SER A 123 25.99 -10.79 -20.78
CA SER A 123 27.25 -10.52 -20.08
C SER A 123 26.98 -9.83 -18.75
N VAL A 124 27.85 -10.05 -17.77
CA VAL A 124 27.70 -9.47 -16.42
C VAL A 124 27.72 -7.94 -16.44
N ASP A 125 28.45 -7.31 -17.37
CA ASP A 125 28.45 -5.86 -17.55
C ASP A 125 27.05 -5.31 -17.87
N LEU A 126 26.41 -5.89 -18.90
CA LEU A 126 25.05 -5.55 -19.32
C LEU A 126 24.02 -5.83 -18.21
N ALA A 127 24.12 -6.99 -17.56
CA ALA A 127 23.25 -7.33 -16.44
C ALA A 127 23.38 -6.31 -15.29
N THR A 128 24.60 -5.85 -15.00
CA THR A 128 24.86 -4.83 -13.97
C THR A 128 24.15 -3.52 -14.25
N VAL A 129 24.30 -2.97 -15.46
CA VAL A 129 23.68 -1.68 -15.80
C VAL A 129 22.16 -1.74 -15.90
N ILE A 130 21.62 -2.85 -16.41
CA ILE A 130 20.16 -3.08 -16.46
C ILE A 130 19.60 -3.20 -15.04
N ALA A 131 20.26 -3.96 -14.17
CA ALA A 131 19.83 -4.14 -12.79
C ALA A 131 19.92 -2.82 -12.00
N LEU A 132 21.00 -2.04 -12.16
CA LEU A 132 21.11 -0.71 -11.57
C LEU A 132 20.02 0.25 -12.06
N GLY A 133 19.74 0.27 -13.37
CA GLY A 133 18.64 1.06 -13.93
C GLY A 133 17.29 0.64 -13.35
N THR A 134 17.08 -0.67 -13.16
CA THR A 134 15.87 -1.23 -12.54
C THR A 134 15.74 -0.80 -11.08
N ILE A 135 16.79 -0.93 -10.27
CA ILE A 135 16.79 -0.51 -8.85
C ILE A 135 16.51 0.99 -8.75
N LEU A 136 17.21 1.81 -9.53
CA LEU A 136 16.99 3.26 -9.55
C LEU A 136 15.54 3.61 -9.91
N SER A 137 14.94 2.89 -10.87
CA SER A 137 13.54 3.12 -11.26
C SER A 137 12.56 2.83 -10.11
N PHE A 138 12.78 1.75 -9.34
CA PHE A 138 11.98 1.43 -8.17
C PHE A 138 12.15 2.44 -7.04
N LEU A 139 13.39 2.89 -6.76
CA LEU A 139 13.66 3.90 -5.75
C LEU A 139 12.95 5.22 -6.07
N VAL A 140 13.04 5.69 -7.32
CA VAL A 140 12.39 6.94 -7.75
C VAL A 140 10.88 6.82 -7.66
N VAL A 141 10.30 5.76 -8.23
CA VAL A 141 8.85 5.62 -8.32
C VAL A 141 8.22 5.27 -6.98
N GLY A 142 8.91 4.55 -6.10
CA GLY A 142 8.39 4.08 -4.83
C GLY A 142 7.66 5.13 -4.00
N GLY A 143 8.27 6.30 -3.83
CA GLY A 143 7.65 7.41 -3.11
C GLY A 143 6.42 7.98 -3.83
N PHE A 144 6.49 8.13 -5.16
CA PHE A 144 5.35 8.59 -5.95
C PHE A 144 4.20 7.59 -5.90
N THR A 145 4.45 6.28 -5.96
CA THR A 145 3.42 5.24 -5.86
C THR A 145 2.59 5.41 -4.60
N GLN A 146 3.25 5.59 -3.45
CA GLN A 146 2.56 5.76 -2.17
C GLN A 146 1.82 7.10 -2.05
N ALA A 147 2.44 8.18 -2.54
CA ALA A 147 1.81 9.50 -2.56
C ALA A 147 0.55 9.53 -3.45
N ILE A 148 0.64 8.95 -4.65
CA ILE A 148 -0.46 8.84 -5.60
C ILE A 148 -1.52 7.90 -5.02
N ALA A 149 -1.17 6.75 -4.45
CA ALA A 149 -2.14 5.84 -3.83
C ALA A 149 -2.97 6.56 -2.77
N ARG A 150 -2.33 7.29 -1.84
CA ARG A 150 -3.05 7.99 -0.77
C ARG A 150 -4.03 9.04 -1.30
N ARG A 151 -3.57 9.95 -2.17
CA ARG A 151 -4.43 11.04 -2.68
C ARG A 151 -5.38 10.60 -3.78
N GLY A 152 -4.95 9.65 -4.61
CA GLY A 152 -5.77 9.02 -5.64
C GLY A 152 -6.96 8.30 -5.04
N PHE A 153 -6.75 7.39 -4.07
CA PHE A 153 -7.85 6.71 -3.39
C PHE A 153 -8.78 7.69 -2.66
N PHE A 154 -8.23 8.72 -2.00
CA PHE A 154 -9.04 9.74 -1.31
C PHE A 154 -10.07 10.39 -2.26
N TYR A 155 -9.65 10.86 -3.42
CA TYR A 155 -10.58 11.49 -4.37
C TYR A 155 -11.48 10.49 -5.08
N LEU A 156 -10.98 9.30 -5.41
CA LEU A 156 -11.78 8.27 -6.07
C LEU A 156 -12.89 7.72 -5.17
N PHE A 157 -12.63 7.54 -3.88
CA PHE A 157 -13.65 7.08 -2.93
C PHE A 157 -14.74 8.12 -2.67
N GLN A 158 -14.43 9.41 -2.83
CA GLN A 158 -15.41 10.49 -2.74
C GLN A 158 -16.13 10.76 -4.07
N GLY A 159 -15.81 10.02 -5.13
CA GLY A 159 -16.42 10.21 -6.46
C GLY A 159 -15.86 11.39 -7.27
N TYR A 160 -14.83 12.10 -6.78
CA TYR A 160 -14.20 13.23 -7.47
C TYR A 160 -13.13 12.77 -8.47
N TYR A 161 -13.56 12.07 -9.52
CA TYR A 161 -12.68 11.43 -10.51
C TYR A 161 -11.77 12.42 -11.24
N ASN A 162 -12.25 13.62 -11.59
CA ASN A 162 -11.46 14.66 -12.26
C ASN A 162 -10.31 15.15 -11.37
N MET A 163 -10.57 15.33 -10.07
CA MET A 163 -9.55 15.72 -9.11
C MET A 163 -8.54 14.59 -8.90
N GLY A 164 -9.02 13.35 -8.81
CA GLY A 164 -8.19 12.15 -8.80
C GLY A 164 -7.25 12.08 -10.01
N ARG A 165 -7.75 12.37 -11.22
CA ARG A 165 -6.92 12.44 -12.42
C ARG A 165 -5.89 13.57 -12.33
N ARG A 166 -6.33 14.81 -12.03
CA ARG A 166 -5.42 15.97 -11.97
C ARG A 166 -4.27 15.73 -11.00
N ILE A 167 -4.56 15.23 -9.80
CA ILE A 167 -3.53 15.03 -8.79
C ILE A 167 -2.59 13.88 -9.16
N THR A 168 -3.13 12.79 -9.73
CA THR A 168 -2.35 11.64 -10.16
C THR A 168 -1.38 12.03 -11.27
N PHE A 169 -1.85 12.68 -12.33
CA PHE A 169 -1.00 13.13 -13.43
C PHE A 169 -0.03 14.24 -13.01
N TYR A 170 -0.38 15.04 -12.00
CA TYR A 170 0.56 16.00 -11.43
C TYR A 170 1.77 15.30 -10.79
N PHE A 171 1.55 14.27 -9.96
CA PHE A 171 2.65 13.50 -9.38
C PHE A 171 3.43 12.69 -10.42
N ILE A 172 2.76 12.15 -11.44
CA ILE A 172 3.45 11.49 -12.55
C ILE A 172 4.40 12.46 -13.27
N ARG A 173 3.97 13.71 -13.53
CA ARG A 173 4.85 14.73 -14.12
C ARG A 173 6.05 15.04 -13.24
N ILE A 174 5.85 15.19 -11.92
CA ILE A 174 6.98 15.37 -11.00
C ILE A 174 7.89 14.14 -11.03
N GLY A 175 7.32 12.93 -11.05
CA GLY A 175 8.08 11.69 -11.18
C GLY A 175 9.00 11.67 -12.39
N TYR A 176 8.51 12.09 -13.56
CA TYR A 176 9.34 12.24 -14.76
C TYR A 176 10.39 13.35 -14.62
N LEU A 177 10.06 14.49 -14.00
CA LEU A 177 11.03 15.55 -13.75
C LEU A 177 12.16 15.09 -12.83
N VAL A 178 11.83 14.34 -11.76
CA VAL A 178 12.82 13.76 -10.84
C VAL A 178 13.64 12.68 -11.54
N CYS A 179 13.02 11.85 -12.38
CA CYS A 179 13.73 10.87 -13.21
C CYS A 179 14.75 11.56 -14.13
N ALA A 180 14.34 12.60 -14.86
CA ALA A 180 15.24 13.37 -15.71
C ALA A 180 16.36 14.05 -14.91
N LEU A 181 16.06 14.64 -13.75
CA LEU A 181 17.06 15.26 -12.87
C LEU A 181 18.09 14.24 -12.39
N ILE A 182 17.66 13.06 -11.95
CA ILE A 182 18.56 12.00 -11.51
C ILE A 182 19.40 11.48 -12.68
N GLY A 183 18.83 11.35 -13.87
CA GLY A 183 19.58 11.00 -15.08
C GLY A 183 20.66 12.02 -15.42
N ILE A 184 20.36 13.32 -15.31
CA ILE A 184 21.34 14.41 -15.51
C ILE A 184 22.44 14.36 -14.44
N VAL A 185 22.08 14.19 -13.18
CA VAL A 185 23.05 14.07 -12.08
C VAL A 185 23.95 12.85 -12.28
N ALA A 186 23.38 11.70 -12.63
CA ALA A 186 24.13 10.48 -12.93
C ALA A 186 25.08 10.69 -14.13
N TYR A 187 24.65 11.42 -15.15
CA TYR A 187 25.49 11.75 -16.31
C TYR A 187 26.67 12.64 -15.92
N VAL A 188 26.42 13.70 -15.14
CA VAL A 188 27.49 14.58 -14.63
C VAL A 188 28.49 13.79 -13.78
N ILE A 189 28.01 12.91 -12.90
CA ILE A 189 28.88 12.04 -12.10
C ILE A 189 29.70 11.13 -13.02
N ASN A 190 29.09 10.51 -14.03
CA ASN A 190 29.81 9.62 -14.95
C ASN A 190 30.87 10.38 -15.77
N LEU A 191 30.59 11.62 -16.18
CA LEU A 191 31.57 12.46 -16.87
C LEU A 191 32.77 12.83 -16.00
N VAL A 192 32.56 13.10 -14.72
CA VAL A 192 33.63 13.51 -13.79
C VAL A 192 34.50 12.31 -13.38
N PHE A 193 33.86 11.18 -13.09
CA PHE A 193 34.55 10.02 -12.50
C PHE A 193 34.82 8.87 -13.49
N ASN A 194 34.32 8.95 -14.72
CA ASN A 194 34.43 7.91 -15.75
C ASN A 194 34.08 6.50 -15.22
N LEU A 195 32.96 6.40 -14.49
CA LEU A 195 32.57 5.18 -13.78
C LEU A 195 32.20 4.05 -14.75
N LEU A 196 31.57 4.39 -15.88
CA LEU A 196 31.09 3.45 -16.89
C LEU A 196 31.41 3.98 -18.31
N PRO A 197 31.75 3.08 -19.25
CA PRO A 197 31.78 3.37 -20.68
C PRO A 197 30.47 3.99 -21.16
N TYR A 198 30.54 4.83 -22.20
CA TYR A 198 29.39 5.59 -22.70
C TYR A 198 28.21 4.70 -23.11
N ASP A 199 28.47 3.58 -23.79
CA ASP A 199 27.41 2.67 -24.27
C ASP A 199 26.65 2.00 -23.11
N LEU A 200 27.39 1.56 -22.09
CA LEU A 200 26.82 0.96 -20.88
C LEU A 200 26.04 2.01 -20.04
N PHE A 201 26.57 3.23 -19.96
CA PHE A 201 25.88 4.33 -19.28
C PHE A 201 24.58 4.72 -20.00
N LEU A 202 24.59 4.78 -21.34
CA LEU A 202 23.39 5.04 -22.12
C LEU A 202 22.34 3.97 -21.87
N LEU A 203 22.74 2.69 -21.86
CA LEU A 203 21.84 1.58 -21.56
C LEU A 203 21.21 1.71 -20.17
N LEU A 204 22.01 2.05 -19.15
CA LEU A 204 21.52 2.30 -17.78
C LEU A 204 20.43 3.37 -17.79
N VAL A 205 20.66 4.51 -18.45
CA VAL A 205 19.71 5.64 -18.50
C VAL A 205 18.43 5.27 -19.25
N LEU A 206 18.53 4.52 -20.34
CA LEU A 206 17.38 4.06 -21.12
C LEU A 206 16.49 3.13 -20.29
N TYR A 207 17.05 2.07 -19.70
CA TYR A 207 16.29 1.16 -18.84
C TYR A 207 15.70 1.88 -17.62
N PHE A 208 16.49 2.73 -16.95
CA PHE A 208 16.00 3.55 -15.84
C PHE A 208 14.79 4.40 -16.22
N THR A 209 14.84 5.10 -17.35
CA THR A 209 13.78 6.01 -17.79
C THR A 209 12.52 5.26 -18.19
N PHE A 210 12.65 4.21 -19.01
CA PHE A 210 11.48 3.49 -19.52
C PHE A 210 10.83 2.61 -18.44
N LEU A 211 11.61 1.97 -17.57
CA LEU A 211 11.04 1.25 -16.43
C LEU A 211 10.32 2.22 -15.47
N THR A 212 10.87 3.41 -15.21
CA THR A 212 10.18 4.46 -14.45
C THR A 212 8.81 4.80 -15.05
N SER A 213 8.73 4.90 -16.38
CA SER A 213 7.46 5.12 -17.10
C SER A 213 6.46 3.99 -16.90
N ILE A 214 6.93 2.74 -16.92
CA ILE A 214 6.09 1.56 -16.67
C ILE A 214 5.54 1.64 -15.25
N TRP A 215 6.39 1.77 -14.23
CA TRP A 215 5.97 1.76 -12.81
C TRP A 215 5.00 2.89 -12.45
N LEU A 216 5.18 4.09 -13.02
CA LEU A 216 4.21 5.18 -12.85
C LEU A 216 2.85 4.83 -13.47
N SER A 217 2.83 4.13 -14.60
CA SER A 217 1.60 3.63 -15.22
C SER A 217 0.95 2.52 -14.39
N VAL A 218 1.73 1.62 -13.80
CA VAL A 218 1.24 0.57 -12.88
C VAL A 218 0.49 1.19 -11.70
N THR A 219 1.06 2.25 -11.13
CA THR A 219 0.45 2.97 -10.01
C THR A 219 -0.96 3.43 -10.35
N VAL A 220 -1.17 3.95 -11.57
CA VAL A 220 -2.50 4.35 -12.04
C VAL A 220 -3.44 3.16 -12.15
N MET A 221 -2.99 2.06 -12.76
CA MET A 221 -3.80 0.84 -12.92
C MET A 221 -4.23 0.26 -11.58
N TYR A 222 -3.32 0.25 -10.61
CA TYR A 222 -3.58 -0.20 -9.24
C TYR A 222 -4.69 0.62 -8.58
N ILE A 223 -4.60 1.95 -8.65
CA ILE A 223 -5.58 2.85 -8.04
C ILE A 223 -6.95 2.75 -8.72
N LEU A 224 -6.98 2.54 -10.04
CA LEU A 224 -8.20 2.33 -10.81
C LEU A 224 -8.75 0.89 -10.71
N ARG A 225 -8.14 0.02 -9.91
CA ARG A 225 -8.53 -1.40 -9.73
C ARG A 225 -8.54 -2.18 -11.05
N ARG A 226 -7.50 -1.96 -11.88
CA ARG A 226 -7.26 -2.60 -13.18
C ARG A 226 -5.96 -3.40 -13.17
N GLU A 227 -5.68 -4.09 -12.06
CA GLU A 227 -4.44 -4.82 -11.82
C GLU A 227 -4.16 -5.87 -12.93
N MET A 228 -5.20 -6.57 -13.40
CA MET A 228 -5.11 -7.54 -14.51
C MET A 228 -4.63 -6.92 -15.83
N THR A 229 -4.98 -5.66 -16.09
CA THR A 229 -4.56 -4.98 -17.31
C THR A 229 -3.05 -4.78 -17.33
N PHE A 230 -2.44 -4.52 -16.17
CA PHE A 230 -0.99 -4.40 -16.09
C PHE A 230 -0.29 -5.74 -16.31
N SER A 231 -0.75 -6.82 -15.69
CA SER A 231 -0.21 -8.17 -15.96
C SER A 231 -0.31 -8.54 -17.44
N GLY A 232 -1.42 -8.20 -18.10
CA GLY A 232 -1.59 -8.37 -19.54
C GLY A 232 -0.61 -7.55 -20.37
N LEU A 233 -0.28 -6.33 -19.97
CA LEU A 233 0.74 -5.51 -20.64
C LEU A 233 2.14 -6.11 -20.54
N ILE A 234 2.50 -6.68 -19.39
CA ILE A 234 3.80 -7.36 -19.22
C ILE A 234 3.87 -8.61 -20.09
N ALA A 235 2.82 -9.44 -20.09
CA ALA A 235 2.74 -10.60 -20.98
C ALA A 235 2.83 -10.22 -22.46
N LEU A 236 2.13 -9.14 -22.86
CA LEU A 236 2.21 -8.60 -24.22
C LEU A 236 3.61 -8.07 -24.55
N GLY A 237 4.28 -7.42 -23.60
CA GLY A 237 5.66 -6.98 -23.77
C GLY A 237 6.61 -8.16 -24.00
N ILE A 238 6.50 -9.22 -23.20
CA ILE A 238 7.29 -10.45 -23.37
C ILE A 238 7.01 -11.09 -24.74
N LEU A 239 5.75 -11.12 -25.18
CA LEU A 239 5.38 -11.61 -26.51
C LEU A 239 6.03 -10.78 -27.63
N ILE A 240 6.07 -9.45 -27.49
CA ILE A 240 6.79 -8.59 -28.45
C ILE A 240 8.28 -8.92 -28.48
N VAL A 241 8.91 -9.10 -27.31
CA VAL A 241 10.32 -9.52 -27.24
C VAL A 241 10.51 -10.85 -27.97
N TYR A 242 9.63 -11.83 -27.72
CA TYR A 242 9.66 -13.13 -28.38
C TYR A 242 9.58 -13.00 -29.90
N ILE A 243 8.64 -12.22 -30.43
CA ILE A 243 8.50 -12.01 -31.88
C ILE A 243 9.75 -11.35 -32.46
N LEU A 244 10.23 -10.25 -31.86
CA LEU A 244 11.38 -9.50 -32.38
C LEU A 244 12.68 -10.31 -32.29
N PHE A 245 12.90 -11.02 -31.20
CA PHE A 245 14.11 -11.79 -30.97
C PHE A 245 14.11 -13.12 -31.73
N GLN A 246 13.04 -13.90 -31.66
CA GLN A 246 13.00 -15.26 -32.23
C GLN A 246 12.55 -15.29 -33.70
N TRP A 247 11.57 -14.47 -34.10
CA TRP A 247 11.04 -14.52 -35.46
C TRP A 247 11.73 -13.53 -36.40
N VAL A 248 11.97 -12.30 -35.93
CA VAL A 248 12.65 -11.27 -36.74
C VAL A 248 14.17 -11.41 -36.65
N GLY A 249 14.70 -11.99 -35.58
CA GLY A 249 16.14 -12.21 -35.39
C GLY A 249 16.91 -10.95 -34.98
N TRP A 250 16.24 -9.97 -34.37
CA TRP A 250 16.89 -8.77 -33.84
C TRP A 250 17.68 -9.06 -32.56
N ASP A 251 18.66 -8.21 -32.24
CA ASP A 251 19.37 -8.28 -30.97
C ASP A 251 18.41 -8.17 -29.77
N ILE A 252 18.70 -8.97 -28.72
CA ILE A 252 17.82 -9.08 -27.55
C ILE A 252 17.66 -7.75 -26.81
N LEU A 253 18.71 -6.92 -26.72
CA LEU A 253 18.63 -5.63 -26.04
C LEU A 253 17.74 -4.67 -26.83
N VAL A 254 17.87 -4.68 -28.16
CA VAL A 254 17.02 -3.86 -29.04
C VAL A 254 15.56 -4.32 -28.94
N ALA A 255 15.30 -5.63 -28.98
CA ALA A 255 13.96 -6.20 -28.82
C ALA A 255 13.32 -5.82 -27.46
N GLN A 256 14.09 -5.92 -26.38
CA GLN A 256 13.64 -5.54 -25.04
C GLN A 256 13.34 -4.04 -24.95
N LEU A 257 14.25 -3.17 -25.40
CA LEU A 257 14.05 -1.72 -25.35
C LEU A 257 12.79 -1.30 -26.13
N ILE A 258 12.59 -1.84 -27.34
CA ILE A 258 11.39 -1.55 -28.14
C ILE A 258 10.13 -2.02 -27.42
N SER A 259 10.16 -3.22 -26.85
CA SER A 259 9.04 -3.75 -26.09
C SER A 259 8.71 -2.90 -24.86
N ILE A 260 9.70 -2.53 -24.06
CA ILE A 260 9.54 -1.68 -22.87
C ILE A 260 8.95 -0.32 -23.27
N VAL A 261 9.42 0.29 -24.37
CA VAL A 261 8.87 1.55 -24.90
C VAL A 261 7.40 1.39 -25.29
N ILE A 262 7.04 0.32 -26.01
CA ILE A 262 5.65 0.05 -26.39
C ILE A 262 4.78 -0.14 -25.14
N VAL A 263 5.23 -0.93 -24.17
CA VAL A 263 4.52 -1.17 -22.91
C VAL A 263 4.35 0.13 -22.11
N ALA A 264 5.39 0.97 -22.05
CA ALA A 264 5.34 2.27 -21.39
C ALA A 264 4.31 3.21 -22.03
N ILE A 265 4.32 3.33 -23.36
CA ILE A 265 3.38 4.16 -24.12
C ILE A 265 1.94 3.63 -23.96
N CYS A 266 1.73 2.33 -24.16
CA CYS A 266 0.43 1.69 -24.00
C CYS A 266 -0.10 1.85 -22.57
N GLY A 267 0.75 1.68 -21.55
CA GLY A 267 0.40 1.88 -20.14
C GLY A 267 -0.10 3.30 -19.88
N MET A 268 0.59 4.31 -20.41
CA MET A 268 0.20 5.71 -20.24
C MET A 268 -1.08 6.07 -21.01
N ILE A 269 -1.27 5.54 -22.23
CA ILE A 269 -2.50 5.71 -23.01
C ILE A 269 -3.69 5.10 -22.27
N LEU A 270 -3.54 3.87 -21.76
CA LEU A 270 -4.58 3.18 -21.00
C LEU A 270 -4.89 3.92 -19.69
N ALA A 271 -3.87 4.47 -19.01
CA ALA A 271 -4.06 5.29 -17.82
C ALA A 271 -4.97 6.51 -18.11
N ILE A 272 -4.70 7.23 -19.21
CA ILE A 272 -5.54 8.36 -19.66
C ILE A 272 -6.96 7.87 -20.02
N TYR A 273 -7.07 6.76 -20.74
CA TYR A 273 -8.34 6.20 -21.17
C TYR A 273 -9.24 5.81 -19.99
N PHE A 274 -8.70 5.07 -19.01
CA PHE A 274 -9.48 4.63 -17.86
C PHE A 274 -9.88 5.79 -16.94
N PHE A 275 -9.02 6.79 -16.76
CA PHE A 275 -9.43 8.00 -16.04
C PHE A 275 -10.57 8.73 -16.74
N LYS A 276 -10.50 8.91 -18.07
CA LYS A 276 -11.61 9.48 -18.85
C LYS A 276 -12.89 8.66 -18.72
N GLN A 277 -12.78 7.33 -18.64
CA GLN A 277 -13.94 6.46 -18.42
C GLN A 277 -14.58 6.69 -17.04
N GLN A 278 -13.77 6.91 -16.00
CA GLN A 278 -14.28 7.16 -14.65
C GLN A 278 -14.85 8.58 -14.50
N GLU A 279 -14.25 9.59 -15.14
CA GLU A 279 -14.78 10.97 -15.16
C GLU A 279 -16.20 11.03 -15.73
N LYS A 280 -16.59 10.12 -16.64
CA LYS A 280 -17.97 10.03 -17.13
C LYS A 280 -18.99 9.67 -16.05
N LYS A 281 -18.56 9.07 -14.94
CA LYS A 281 -19.40 8.70 -13.80
C LYS A 281 -19.49 9.79 -12.74
N GLU A 282 -18.71 10.86 -12.88
CA GLU A 282 -18.71 11.97 -11.93
C GLU A 282 -20.02 12.75 -12.04
N GLU A 283 -20.67 12.98 -10.91
CA GLU A 283 -21.87 13.82 -10.86
C GLU A 283 -21.51 15.26 -11.22
N LYS A 284 -22.35 15.90 -12.04
CA LYS A 284 -22.15 17.29 -12.47
C LYS A 284 -22.59 18.26 -11.36
N GLY A 285 -21.78 18.36 -10.31
CA GLY A 285 -21.95 19.28 -9.19
C GLY A 285 -20.88 20.39 -9.15
N ILE A 286 -20.85 21.15 -8.05
CA ILE A 286 -19.78 22.10 -7.78
C ILE A 286 -18.50 21.31 -7.51
N ALA A 287 -17.57 21.32 -8.48
CA ALA A 287 -16.30 20.63 -8.33
C ALA A 287 -15.47 21.29 -7.22
N PRO A 288 -15.01 20.53 -6.20
CA PRO A 288 -14.17 21.07 -5.14
C PRO A 288 -12.85 21.58 -5.72
N LYS A 289 -12.38 22.74 -5.27
CA LYS A 289 -11.08 23.26 -5.71
C LYS A 289 -9.95 22.47 -5.06
N LEU A 290 -8.89 22.20 -5.83
CA LEU A 290 -7.69 21.59 -5.26
C LEU A 290 -7.11 22.51 -4.17
N PRO A 291 -6.78 21.97 -2.99
CA PRO A 291 -6.05 22.70 -1.97
C PRO A 291 -4.72 23.23 -2.52
N ARG A 292 -4.13 24.22 -1.81
CA ARG A 292 -2.80 24.73 -2.14
C ARG A 292 -1.81 23.57 -2.22
N LEU A 293 -0.98 23.58 -3.26
CA LEU A 293 -0.03 22.50 -3.52
C LEU A 293 0.89 22.21 -2.34
N SER A 294 1.34 23.24 -1.62
CA SER A 294 2.16 23.10 -0.42
C SER A 294 1.50 22.23 0.66
N ILE A 295 0.19 22.39 0.87
CA ILE A 295 -0.59 21.59 1.84
C ILE A 295 -0.68 20.14 1.35
N ILE A 296 -0.91 19.95 0.06
CA ILE A 296 -0.96 18.61 -0.54
C ILE A 296 0.40 17.92 -0.33
N VAL A 297 1.50 18.53 -0.75
CA VAL A 297 2.86 17.97 -0.63
C VAL A 297 3.21 17.67 0.82
N TYR A 298 2.93 18.59 1.75
CA TYR A 298 3.18 18.37 3.18
C TYR A 298 2.43 17.15 3.71
N SER A 299 1.15 17.01 3.38
CA SER A 299 0.31 15.89 3.87
C SER A 299 0.69 14.51 3.32
N ILE A 300 1.30 14.46 2.13
CA ILE A 300 1.70 13.20 1.49
C ILE A 300 3.16 12.84 1.72
N MET A 301 3.99 13.81 2.13
CA MET A 301 5.43 13.61 2.25
C MET A 301 5.78 12.38 3.10
N PRO A 302 5.08 12.11 4.23
CA PRO A 302 5.34 10.89 4.98
C PRO A 302 5.09 9.59 4.19
N TYR A 303 4.06 9.55 3.33
CA TYR A 303 3.79 8.41 2.46
C TYR A 303 4.86 8.26 1.38
N PHE A 304 5.30 9.40 0.80
CA PHE A 304 6.40 9.42 -0.15
C PHE A 304 7.69 8.88 0.48
N THR A 305 8.04 9.35 1.67
CA THR A 305 9.22 8.89 2.41
C THR A 305 9.17 7.39 2.67
N TYR A 306 8.02 6.86 3.11
CA TYR A 306 7.87 5.41 3.28
C TYR A 306 8.08 4.66 1.98
N GLY A 307 7.46 5.10 0.88
CA GLY A 307 7.56 4.43 -0.41
C GLY A 307 9.01 4.34 -0.90
N PHE A 308 9.77 5.43 -0.78
CA PHE A 308 11.19 5.45 -1.08
C PHE A 308 11.98 4.50 -0.16
N LEU A 309 11.76 4.59 1.16
CA LEU A 309 12.48 3.78 2.16
C LEU A 309 12.16 2.29 2.03
N TYR A 310 10.95 1.92 1.61
CA TYR A 310 10.56 0.54 1.37
C TYR A 310 11.36 -0.09 0.23
N PHE A 311 11.45 0.58 -0.92
CA PHE A 311 12.27 0.06 -2.02
C PHE A 311 13.76 0.14 -1.70
N LEU A 312 14.21 1.16 -0.96
CA LEU A 312 15.59 1.19 -0.46
C LEU A 312 15.87 0.00 0.44
N PHE A 313 14.96 -0.34 1.35
CA PHE A 313 15.07 -1.51 2.22
C PHE A 313 15.22 -2.82 1.43
N LEU A 314 14.48 -2.98 0.33
CA LEU A 314 14.49 -4.21 -0.49
C LEU A 314 15.72 -4.39 -1.38
N TYR A 315 16.44 -3.30 -1.69
CA TYR A 315 17.51 -3.33 -2.68
C TYR A 315 18.88 -2.95 -2.11
N ILE A 316 18.96 -2.39 -0.90
CA ILE A 316 20.22 -1.88 -0.38
C ILE A 316 21.24 -2.98 -0.09
N ASP A 317 20.80 -4.14 0.39
CA ASP A 317 21.67 -5.29 0.65
C ASP A 317 22.30 -5.82 -0.66
N ARG A 318 21.54 -5.82 -1.77
CA ARG A 318 22.05 -6.13 -3.12
C ARG A 318 23.15 -5.18 -3.54
N ILE A 319 22.94 -3.87 -3.39
CA ILE A 319 23.97 -2.86 -3.72
C ILE A 319 25.23 -3.08 -2.87
N MET A 320 25.08 -3.42 -1.58
CA MET A 320 26.23 -3.72 -0.71
C MET A 320 26.96 -5.00 -1.12
N ALA A 321 26.23 -6.07 -1.48
CA ALA A 321 26.80 -7.32 -1.97
C ALA A 321 27.54 -7.12 -3.31
N TRP A 322 26.95 -6.35 -4.23
CA TRP A 322 27.53 -6.09 -5.55
C TRP A 322 28.73 -5.16 -5.51
N SER A 323 28.82 -4.30 -4.49
CA SER A 323 29.98 -3.45 -4.30
C SER A 323 31.11 -4.16 -3.54
N ALA A 324 30.89 -5.36 -2.99
CA ALA A 324 31.89 -6.15 -2.26
C ALA A 324 33.08 -6.52 -3.15
N ASN A 325 34.31 -6.38 -2.63
CA ASN A 325 35.53 -6.63 -3.40
C ASN A 325 35.61 -8.11 -3.82
N SER A 326 35.99 -8.36 -5.08
CA SER A 326 36.34 -9.68 -5.59
C SER A 326 37.59 -9.61 -6.47
N GLU A 327 38.18 -10.78 -6.76
CA GLU A 327 39.40 -10.89 -7.58
C GLU A 327 39.28 -10.21 -8.94
N PHE A 328 38.09 -10.21 -9.54
CA PHE A 328 37.78 -9.46 -10.75
C PHE A 328 36.55 -8.58 -10.51
N MET A 329 36.72 -7.26 -10.70
CA MET A 329 35.67 -6.27 -10.52
C MET A 329 35.97 -5.02 -11.37
N PRO A 330 35.54 -4.98 -12.65
CA PRO A 330 35.83 -3.87 -13.56
C PRO A 330 35.27 -2.51 -13.14
N TYR A 331 34.16 -2.51 -12.40
CA TYR A 331 33.45 -1.30 -11.96
C TYR A 331 33.16 -1.34 -10.46
N PHE A 332 32.87 -0.21 -9.83
CA PHE A 332 32.58 -0.11 -8.39
C PHE A 332 31.36 -0.93 -7.92
N ILE A 333 30.45 -1.25 -8.82
CA ILE A 333 29.32 -2.14 -8.58
C ILE A 333 29.37 -3.23 -9.64
N TRP A 334 29.32 -4.49 -9.22
CA TRP A 334 29.40 -5.64 -10.10
C TRP A 334 28.30 -6.65 -9.77
N PHE A 335 27.47 -6.95 -10.78
CA PHE A 335 26.32 -7.83 -10.60
C PHE A 335 26.73 -9.23 -10.16
N ARG A 336 26.13 -9.70 -9.06
CA ARG A 336 26.34 -11.05 -8.54
C ARG A 336 25.09 -11.89 -8.75
N GLY A 337 25.02 -12.58 -9.88
CA GLY A 337 23.87 -13.41 -10.25
C GLY A 337 23.50 -14.46 -9.19
N GLU A 338 24.49 -15.05 -8.52
CA GLU A 338 24.26 -16.02 -7.44
C GLU A 338 23.51 -15.43 -6.23
N TYR A 339 23.77 -14.16 -5.91
CA TYR A 339 23.11 -13.43 -4.83
C TYR A 339 21.70 -13.02 -5.25
N GLU A 340 21.57 -12.47 -6.47
CA GLU A 340 20.30 -11.98 -6.99
C GLU A 340 19.28 -13.11 -7.17
N LEU A 341 19.72 -14.24 -7.75
CA LEU A 341 18.85 -15.39 -7.98
C LEU A 341 18.24 -15.90 -6.66
N GLY A 342 19.03 -15.97 -5.59
CA GLY A 342 18.53 -16.39 -4.27
C GLY A 342 17.47 -15.43 -3.73
N LEU A 343 17.66 -14.12 -3.89
CA LEU A 343 16.69 -13.11 -3.42
C LEU A 343 15.40 -13.08 -4.25
N ASP A 344 15.50 -13.21 -5.57
CA ASP A 344 14.35 -13.14 -6.47
C ASP A 344 13.36 -14.27 -6.22
N PHE A 345 13.85 -15.49 -6.01
CA PHE A 345 12.99 -16.62 -5.63
C PHE A 345 12.42 -16.45 -4.22
N ALA A 346 13.20 -15.91 -3.28
CA ALA A 346 12.73 -15.68 -1.93
C ALA A 346 11.62 -14.62 -1.87
N LEU A 347 11.59 -13.62 -2.76
CA LEU A 347 10.54 -12.60 -2.82
C LEU A 347 9.14 -13.19 -3.06
N ILE A 348 9.04 -14.36 -3.71
CA ILE A 348 7.77 -15.07 -3.96
C ILE A 348 7.07 -15.43 -2.63
N VAL A 349 7.83 -15.59 -1.54
CA VAL A 349 7.28 -15.85 -0.20
C VAL A 349 6.32 -14.76 0.26
N LEU A 350 6.46 -13.52 -0.23
CA LEU A 350 5.58 -12.42 0.15
C LEU A 350 4.19 -12.48 -0.51
N MET A 351 4.00 -13.28 -1.57
CA MET A 351 2.74 -13.29 -2.33
C MET A 351 1.53 -13.62 -1.46
N LEU A 352 1.62 -14.70 -0.69
CA LEU A 352 0.52 -15.18 0.16
C LEU A 352 0.25 -14.24 1.35
N PRO A 353 1.24 -13.82 2.16
CA PRO A 353 0.98 -12.94 3.28
C PRO A 353 0.56 -11.52 2.88
N LEU A 354 0.93 -11.03 1.68
CA LEU A 354 0.37 -9.78 1.14
C LEU A 354 -1.12 -9.93 0.83
N GLY A 355 -1.53 -11.06 0.24
CA GLY A 355 -2.96 -11.40 0.07
C GLY A 355 -3.71 -11.41 1.40
N VAL A 356 -3.13 -12.00 2.45
CA VAL A 356 -3.71 -11.99 3.80
C VAL A 356 -3.75 -10.58 4.39
N SER A 357 -2.71 -9.76 4.20
CA SER A 357 -2.66 -8.39 4.71
C SER A 357 -3.79 -7.51 4.16
N GLU A 358 -4.16 -7.69 2.88
CA GLU A 358 -5.32 -7.01 2.28
C GLU A 358 -6.64 -7.44 2.95
N VAL A 359 -6.79 -8.74 3.26
CA VAL A 359 -7.95 -9.26 4.00
C VAL A 359 -8.02 -8.67 5.41
N VAL A 360 -6.89 -8.66 6.12
CA VAL A 360 -6.78 -8.11 7.48
C VAL A 360 -7.26 -6.66 7.51
N VAL A 361 -6.75 -5.84 6.60
CA VAL A 361 -7.05 -4.41 6.58
C VAL A 361 -8.50 -4.16 6.22
N ASN A 362 -9.02 -4.82 5.18
CA ASN A 362 -10.43 -4.69 4.82
C ASN A 362 -11.33 -5.09 5.99
N ARG A 363 -10.99 -6.19 6.67
CA ARG A 363 -11.76 -6.67 7.82
C ARG A 363 -11.72 -5.72 9.01
N ILE A 364 -10.53 -5.22 9.37
CA ILE A 364 -10.38 -4.26 10.47
C ILE A 364 -11.19 -2.99 10.18
N MET A 365 -11.20 -2.48 8.94
CA MET A 365 -11.98 -1.28 8.59
C MET A 365 -13.50 -1.53 8.69
N LEU A 366 -13.99 -2.67 8.20
CA LEU A 366 -15.39 -3.04 8.31
C LEU A 366 -15.83 -3.22 9.77
N ASP A 367 -15.02 -3.93 10.56
CA ASP A 367 -15.30 -4.16 11.98
C ASP A 367 -15.22 -2.84 12.77
N LEU A 368 -14.36 -1.89 12.38
CA LEU A 368 -14.26 -0.57 12.99
C LEU A 368 -15.53 0.26 12.76
N GLU A 369 -16.01 0.33 11.52
CA GLU A 369 -17.25 1.04 11.17
C GLU A 369 -18.47 0.44 11.91
N ALA A 370 -18.55 -0.89 12.00
CA ALA A 370 -19.62 -1.57 12.72
C ALA A 370 -19.51 -1.35 14.24
N SER A 371 -18.30 -1.42 14.80
CA SER A 371 -18.07 -1.28 16.24
C SER A 371 -18.32 0.14 16.73
N GLN A 372 -18.09 1.18 15.92
CA GLN A 372 -18.44 2.56 16.29
C GLN A 372 -19.93 2.72 16.62
N LYS A 373 -20.80 1.90 16.01
CA LYS A 373 -22.25 1.92 16.26
C LYS A 373 -22.68 1.06 17.45
N GLY A 374 -21.76 0.30 18.07
CA GLY A 374 -22.07 -0.69 19.11
C GLY A 374 -21.41 -0.44 20.47
N TYR A 375 -20.60 0.61 20.60
CA TYR A 375 -19.98 1.03 21.85
C TYR A 375 -20.37 2.45 22.20
N TRP A 376 -20.59 2.73 23.48
CA TRP A 376 -20.79 4.09 23.95
C TRP A 376 -19.48 4.88 23.93
N GLY A 377 -19.56 6.21 23.80
CA GLY A 377 -18.39 7.09 23.82
C GLY A 377 -17.55 7.02 25.11
N PHE A 378 -18.10 6.48 26.20
CA PHE A 378 -17.36 6.24 27.46
C PHE A 378 -16.75 4.83 27.57
N GLU A 379 -17.02 3.93 26.63
CA GLU A 379 -16.49 2.55 26.61
C GLU A 379 -15.24 2.39 25.71
N THR A 380 -14.49 3.48 25.51
CA THR A 380 -13.30 3.51 24.64
C THR A 380 -12.26 2.46 25.02
N GLU A 381 -12.05 2.20 26.32
CA GLU A 381 -11.13 1.16 26.76
C GLU A 381 -11.54 -0.26 26.32
N LYS A 382 -12.85 -0.56 26.29
CA LYS A 382 -13.35 -1.87 25.87
C LYS A 382 -13.13 -2.06 24.37
N LEU A 383 -13.42 -1.02 23.58
CA LEU A 383 -13.15 -0.97 22.15
C LEU A 383 -11.65 -1.17 21.86
N ASN A 384 -10.79 -0.43 22.54
CA ASN A 384 -9.33 -0.49 22.36
C ASN A 384 -8.77 -1.88 22.71
N LYS A 385 -9.24 -2.50 23.80
CA LYS A 385 -8.87 -3.88 24.18
C LYS A 385 -9.37 -4.90 23.15
N HIS A 386 -10.57 -4.72 22.61
CA HIS A 386 -11.14 -5.59 21.57
C HIS A 386 -10.29 -5.57 20.29
N PHE A 387 -10.00 -4.38 19.75
CA PHE A 387 -9.18 -4.22 18.55
C PHE A 387 -7.73 -4.69 18.77
N LEU A 388 -7.18 -4.50 19.96
CA LEU A 388 -5.87 -5.05 20.30
C LEU A 388 -5.88 -6.60 20.28
N SER A 389 -6.94 -7.25 20.77
CA SER A 389 -7.08 -8.71 20.69
C SER A 389 -7.22 -9.19 19.24
N LEU A 390 -8.07 -8.51 18.45
CA LEU A 390 -8.22 -8.79 17.01
C LEU A 390 -6.89 -8.66 16.27
N TYR A 391 -6.10 -7.62 16.56
CA TYR A 391 -4.79 -7.42 15.98
C TYR A 391 -3.85 -8.61 16.26
N HIS A 392 -3.77 -9.11 17.49
CA HIS A 392 -2.92 -10.27 17.81
C HIS A 392 -3.39 -11.54 17.08
N LYS A 393 -4.70 -11.74 16.90
CA LYS A 393 -5.23 -12.85 16.09
C LYS A 393 -4.77 -12.74 14.64
N TRP A 394 -4.91 -11.57 14.03
CA TRP A 394 -4.48 -11.34 12.64
C TRP A 394 -2.97 -11.39 12.45
N LEU A 395 -2.19 -10.97 13.45
CA LEU A 395 -0.75 -11.16 13.47
C LEU A 395 -0.39 -12.66 13.45
N GLY A 396 -1.10 -13.48 14.24
CA GLY A 396 -0.96 -14.94 14.22
C GLY A 396 -1.32 -15.56 12.87
N VAL A 397 -2.46 -15.16 12.28
CA VAL A 397 -2.88 -15.62 10.94
C VAL A 397 -1.84 -15.27 9.88
N THR A 398 -1.29 -14.05 9.91
CA THR A 398 -0.25 -13.61 8.97
C THR A 398 1.07 -14.33 9.20
N GLY A 399 1.44 -14.63 10.44
CA GLY A 399 2.61 -15.45 10.76
C GLY A 399 2.48 -16.87 10.21
N ILE A 400 1.34 -17.53 10.43
CA ILE A 400 1.07 -18.87 9.91
C ILE A 400 1.05 -18.87 8.38
N SER A 401 0.39 -17.89 7.77
CA SER A 401 0.31 -17.78 6.32
C SER A 401 1.68 -17.54 5.68
N SER A 402 2.52 -16.72 6.33
CA SER A 402 3.92 -16.54 5.93
C SER A 402 4.66 -17.87 5.99
N LEU A 403 4.61 -18.61 7.12
CA LEU A 403 5.28 -19.91 7.26
C LEU A 403 4.86 -20.91 6.18
N ILE A 404 3.56 -21.01 5.91
CA ILE A 404 3.02 -21.86 4.82
C ILE A 404 3.63 -21.42 3.47
N SER A 405 3.68 -20.11 3.20
CA SER A 405 4.28 -19.58 1.98
C SER A 405 5.77 -19.90 1.87
N GLY A 406 6.52 -19.82 2.98
CA GLY A 406 7.94 -20.18 3.02
C GLY A 406 8.18 -21.65 2.68
N VAL A 407 7.42 -22.56 3.30
CA VAL A 407 7.49 -24.00 3.01
C VAL A 407 7.12 -24.29 1.56
N LEU A 408 6.04 -23.68 1.06
CA LEU A 408 5.59 -23.87 -0.32
C LEU A 408 6.66 -23.39 -1.31
N VAL A 409 7.26 -22.22 -1.10
CA VAL A 409 8.29 -21.68 -1.99
C VAL A 409 9.54 -22.54 -1.98
N ILE A 410 9.98 -23.01 -0.81
CA ILE A 410 11.11 -23.95 -0.73
C ILE A 410 10.82 -25.21 -1.56
N PHE A 411 9.63 -25.81 -1.38
CA PHE A 411 9.21 -26.98 -2.15
C PHE A 411 9.16 -26.71 -3.65
N VAL A 412 8.56 -25.59 -4.07
CA VAL A 412 8.46 -25.18 -5.48
C VAL A 412 9.84 -24.96 -6.08
N VAL A 413 10.76 -24.29 -5.38
CA VAL A 413 12.12 -24.04 -5.88
C VAL A 413 12.87 -25.35 -6.06
N PHE A 414 12.78 -26.30 -5.12
CA PHE A 414 13.38 -27.63 -5.29
C PHE A 414 12.78 -28.39 -6.48
N PHE A 415 11.46 -28.42 -6.58
CA PHE A 415 10.77 -29.06 -7.70
C PHE A 415 11.16 -28.44 -9.05
N LEU A 416 11.23 -27.11 -9.13
CA LEU A 416 11.68 -26.39 -10.33
C LEU A 416 13.14 -26.66 -10.64
N ASN A 417 14.01 -26.76 -9.63
CA ASN A 417 15.42 -27.04 -9.82
C ASN A 417 15.65 -28.46 -10.39
N ASP A 418 14.92 -29.45 -9.90
CA ASP A 418 14.95 -30.83 -10.41
C ASP A 418 14.39 -30.91 -11.84
N THR A 419 13.26 -30.23 -12.08
CA THR A 419 12.63 -30.18 -13.41
C THR A 419 13.54 -29.46 -14.41
N TYR A 420 14.16 -28.35 -14.02
CA TYR A 420 15.09 -27.60 -14.86
C TYR A 420 16.35 -28.41 -15.16
N TYR A 421 16.88 -29.15 -14.18
CA TYR A 421 17.99 -30.08 -14.39
C TYR A 421 17.65 -31.16 -15.42
N ALA A 422 16.44 -31.73 -15.36
CA ALA A 422 16.00 -32.75 -16.31
C ALA A 422 15.92 -32.24 -17.76
N HIS A 423 15.57 -30.96 -17.97
CA HIS A 423 15.44 -30.37 -19.31
C HIS A 423 16.73 -29.74 -19.84
N SER A 424 17.45 -29.01 -18.98
CA SER A 424 18.60 -28.18 -19.35
C SER A 424 19.95 -28.81 -19.00
N GLY A 425 19.95 -29.94 -18.28
CA GLY A 425 21.17 -30.63 -17.82
C GLY A 425 21.99 -29.83 -16.79
N LYS A 426 21.42 -28.75 -16.24
CA LYS A 426 22.06 -27.85 -15.27
C LYS A 426 21.05 -27.46 -14.19
N TYR A 427 21.50 -27.36 -12.95
CA TYR A 427 20.68 -26.83 -11.87
C TYR A 427 20.50 -25.33 -12.03
N LEU A 428 19.29 -24.86 -11.74
CA LEU A 428 18.96 -23.44 -11.69
C LEU A 428 19.70 -22.76 -10.54
N MET A 429 19.70 -23.40 -9.35
CA MET A 429 20.52 -23.02 -8.21
C MET A 429 21.59 -24.11 -8.00
N SER A 430 22.82 -23.83 -8.42
CA SER A 430 23.93 -24.78 -8.32
C SER A 430 24.94 -24.43 -7.23
N THR A 431 25.11 -23.14 -6.91
CA THR A 431 26.13 -22.70 -5.95
C THR A 431 25.62 -22.73 -4.50
N PRO A 432 26.42 -23.22 -3.52
CA PRO A 432 26.07 -23.16 -2.10
C PRO A 432 25.73 -21.74 -1.60
N LYS A 433 26.37 -20.71 -2.19
CA LYS A 433 26.09 -19.30 -1.88
C LYS A 433 24.66 -18.90 -2.24
N THR A 434 24.15 -19.35 -3.38
CA THR A 434 22.77 -19.08 -3.79
C THR A 434 21.77 -19.69 -2.83
N TYR A 435 21.97 -20.95 -2.43
CA TYR A 435 21.11 -21.60 -1.41
C TYR A 435 21.18 -20.86 -0.08
N PHE A 436 22.38 -20.48 0.37
CA PHE A 436 22.56 -19.74 1.60
C PHE A 436 21.78 -18.42 1.60
N VAL A 437 21.96 -17.60 0.55
CA VAL A 437 21.24 -16.33 0.39
C VAL A 437 19.73 -16.57 0.31
N PHE A 438 19.29 -17.57 -0.45
CA PHE A 438 17.88 -17.94 -0.58
C PHE A 438 17.24 -18.25 0.78
N TYR A 439 17.83 -19.13 1.60
CA TYR A 439 17.26 -19.48 2.90
C TYR A 439 17.20 -18.29 3.86
N VAL A 440 18.26 -17.49 3.95
CA VAL A 440 18.27 -16.32 4.84
C VAL A 440 17.28 -15.26 4.34
N ALA A 441 17.17 -15.06 3.03
CA ALA A 441 16.19 -14.18 2.43
C ALA A 441 14.75 -14.63 2.67
N VAL A 442 14.46 -15.94 2.55
CA VAL A 442 13.14 -16.51 2.88
C VAL A 442 12.78 -16.14 4.32
N VAL A 443 13.66 -16.42 5.29
CA VAL A 443 13.41 -16.07 6.70
C VAL A 443 13.21 -14.56 6.88
N SER A 444 14.02 -13.76 6.20
CA SER A 444 13.92 -12.29 6.26
C SER A 444 12.56 -11.79 5.76
N TYR A 445 12.08 -12.30 4.62
CA TYR A 445 10.81 -11.91 4.03
C TYR A 445 9.60 -12.43 4.82
N LEU A 446 9.69 -13.61 5.43
CA LEU A 446 8.68 -14.10 6.38
C LEU A 446 8.49 -13.12 7.55
N ILE A 447 9.58 -12.59 8.09
CA ILE A 447 9.55 -11.63 9.19
C ILE A 447 9.07 -10.26 8.70
N MET A 448 9.54 -9.84 7.51
CA MET A 448 9.16 -8.57 6.89
C MET A 448 7.65 -8.51 6.60
N ALA A 449 7.03 -9.63 6.22
CA ALA A 449 5.59 -9.72 5.95
C ALA A 449 4.75 -9.24 7.14
N MET A 450 5.15 -9.56 8.38
CA MET A 450 4.50 -9.04 9.59
C MET A 450 4.65 -7.51 9.72
N GLY A 451 5.83 -6.98 9.41
CA GLY A 451 6.06 -5.53 9.37
C GLY A 451 5.24 -4.81 8.30
N LEU A 452 5.04 -5.44 7.14
CA LEU A 452 4.18 -4.91 6.08
C LEU A 452 2.71 -4.90 6.48
N MET A 453 2.21 -5.98 7.11
CA MET A 453 0.85 -5.99 7.66
C MET A 453 0.65 -4.81 8.64
N ASN A 454 1.63 -4.60 9.54
CA ASN A 454 1.59 -3.46 10.47
C ASN A 454 1.58 -2.12 9.74
N ALA A 455 2.39 -1.95 8.68
CA ALA A 455 2.42 -0.73 7.89
C ALA A 455 1.07 -0.44 7.20
N VAL A 456 0.43 -1.45 6.61
CA VAL A 456 -0.88 -1.27 5.96
C VAL A 456 -1.96 -0.92 6.98
N ILE A 457 -1.96 -1.52 8.18
CA ILE A 457 -2.87 -1.14 9.28
C ILE A 457 -2.65 0.32 9.71
N LEU A 458 -1.39 0.76 9.85
CA LEU A 458 -1.11 2.16 10.21
C LEU A 458 -1.54 3.12 9.09
N PHE A 459 -1.42 2.73 7.83
CA PHE A 459 -1.87 3.52 6.69
C PHE A 459 -3.38 3.62 6.57
N SER A 460 -4.13 2.58 6.92
CA SER A 460 -5.59 2.61 6.86
C SER A 460 -6.18 3.64 7.84
N ILE A 461 -5.51 3.87 8.98
CA ILE A 461 -5.87 4.89 9.98
C ILE A 461 -5.06 6.19 9.77
N SER A 462 -4.46 6.36 8.59
CA SER A 462 -3.79 7.60 8.19
C SER A 462 -2.58 8.01 9.06
N GLN A 463 -1.84 7.04 9.61
CA GLN A 463 -0.67 7.27 10.48
C GLN A 463 0.68 6.88 9.84
N PRO A 464 1.09 7.48 8.70
CA PRO A 464 2.32 7.11 8.00
C PRO A 464 3.60 7.45 8.77
N ASN A 465 3.55 8.48 9.63
CA ASN A 465 4.69 8.88 10.45
C ASN A 465 5.13 7.77 11.41
N LEU A 466 4.18 6.99 11.93
CA LEU A 466 4.48 5.86 12.80
C LEU A 466 5.21 4.75 12.03
N VAL A 467 4.85 4.53 10.75
CA VAL A 467 5.56 3.60 9.87
C VAL A 467 6.98 4.08 9.59
N ASN A 468 7.15 5.37 9.30
CA ASN A 468 8.47 5.96 9.06
C ASN A 468 9.41 5.81 10.27
N LYS A 469 8.89 6.00 11.49
CA LYS A 469 9.64 5.77 12.73
C LYS A 469 10.15 4.32 12.88
N ALA A 470 9.48 3.35 12.25
CA ALA A 470 9.90 1.95 12.26
C ALA A 470 10.86 1.60 11.12
N ILE A 471 10.60 2.09 9.90
CA ILE A 471 11.39 1.69 8.71
C ILE A 471 12.73 2.42 8.60
N VAL A 472 12.85 3.67 9.07
CA VAL A 472 14.12 4.43 9.05
C VAL A 472 15.25 3.69 9.79
N PRO A 473 15.09 3.30 11.07
CA PRO A 473 16.14 2.56 11.77
C PRO A 473 16.38 1.17 11.17
N ALA A 474 15.36 0.53 10.60
CA ALA A 474 15.50 -0.76 9.92
C ALA A 474 16.35 -0.67 8.64
N VAL A 475 16.11 0.35 7.80
CA VAL A 475 16.94 0.65 6.63
C VAL A 475 18.36 0.96 7.04
N PHE A 476 18.54 1.79 8.07
CA PHE A 476 19.87 2.14 8.56
C PHE A 476 20.64 0.89 9.03
N ALA A 477 20.00 0.01 9.81
CA ALA A 477 20.60 -1.24 10.24
C ALA A 477 20.92 -2.15 9.05
N ASN A 478 20.03 -2.24 8.05
CA ASN A 478 20.25 -3.00 6.83
C ASN A 478 21.52 -2.48 6.10
N VAL A 479 21.60 -1.18 5.83
CA VAL A 479 22.76 -0.53 5.20
C VAL A 479 24.06 -0.87 5.94
N VAL A 480 24.11 -0.61 7.26
CA VAL A 480 25.34 -0.74 8.05
C VAL A 480 25.78 -2.19 8.14
N LEU A 481 24.86 -3.11 8.43
CA LEU A 481 25.19 -4.52 8.64
C LEU A 481 25.50 -5.22 7.32
N SER A 482 24.75 -4.94 6.24
CA SER A 482 25.08 -5.46 4.92
C SER A 482 26.44 -4.98 4.46
N PHE A 483 26.78 -3.71 4.70
CA PHE A 483 28.11 -3.18 4.38
C PHE A 483 29.20 -3.88 5.19
N LEU A 484 29.13 -3.88 6.53
CA LEU A 484 30.19 -4.45 7.38
C LEU A 484 30.40 -5.95 7.14
N LEU A 485 29.32 -6.73 7.06
CA LEU A 485 29.41 -8.18 6.88
C LEU A 485 29.90 -8.57 5.49
N SER A 486 29.51 -7.83 4.45
CA SER A 486 30.02 -8.08 3.09
C SER A 486 31.50 -7.72 2.92
N ARG A 487 32.08 -6.89 3.81
CA ARG A 487 33.50 -6.48 3.73
C ARG A 487 34.42 -7.32 4.59
N TRP A 488 33.96 -7.76 5.75
CA TRP A 488 34.75 -8.59 6.64
C TRP A 488 34.56 -10.09 6.41
N GLY A 489 33.45 -10.49 5.79
CA GLY A 489 33.16 -11.87 5.42
C GLY A 489 33.12 -12.05 3.90
N ASP A 490 32.06 -12.72 3.45
CA ASP A 490 31.76 -12.92 2.02
C ASP A 490 30.62 -12.01 1.59
N PHE A 491 30.54 -11.68 0.29
CA PHE A 491 29.45 -10.86 -0.25
C PHE A 491 28.06 -11.44 0.06
N SER A 492 27.93 -12.77 0.18
CA SER A 492 26.67 -13.44 0.52
C SER A 492 26.17 -13.08 1.92
N TRP A 493 27.04 -12.63 2.83
CA TRP A 493 26.65 -12.23 4.19
C TRP A 493 25.94 -10.88 4.24
N ALA A 494 25.90 -10.13 3.13
CA ALA A 494 25.08 -8.92 3.02
C ALA A 494 23.60 -9.18 3.36
N VAL A 495 23.11 -10.40 3.10
CA VAL A 495 21.72 -10.82 3.36
C VAL A 495 21.35 -10.77 4.84
N PHE A 496 22.32 -10.83 5.76
CA PHE A 496 22.04 -10.66 7.20
C PHE A 496 21.61 -9.24 7.56
N GLY A 497 22.03 -8.22 6.79
CA GLY A 497 21.50 -6.87 6.96
C GLY A 497 20.00 -6.80 6.65
N LEU A 498 19.55 -7.51 5.61
CA LEU A 498 18.13 -7.66 5.30
C LEU A 498 17.38 -8.36 6.44
N LEU A 499 17.94 -9.45 6.98
CA LEU A 499 17.34 -10.20 8.10
C LEU A 499 17.18 -9.32 9.36
N ILE A 500 18.26 -8.68 9.80
CA ILE A 500 18.26 -7.86 11.01
C ILE A 500 17.38 -6.63 10.81
N GLY A 501 17.45 -6.02 9.62
CA GLY A 501 16.54 -4.95 9.22
C GLY A 501 15.07 -5.38 9.29
N ALA A 502 14.73 -6.59 8.82
CA ALA A 502 13.36 -7.10 8.82
C ALA A 502 12.86 -7.35 10.24
N CYS A 503 13.70 -7.93 11.10
CA CYS A 503 13.44 -8.08 12.53
C CYS A 503 13.15 -6.73 13.21
N LEU A 504 14.01 -5.73 12.97
CA LEU A 504 13.82 -4.39 13.53
C LEU A 504 12.55 -3.72 13.01
N PHE A 505 12.29 -3.78 11.70
CA PHE A 505 11.08 -3.20 11.12
C PHE A 505 9.81 -3.85 11.69
N SER A 506 9.78 -5.18 11.77
CA SER A 506 8.65 -5.93 12.31
C SER A 506 8.41 -5.61 13.80
N PHE A 507 9.48 -5.59 14.62
CA PHE A 507 9.38 -5.28 16.04
C PHE A 507 8.95 -3.83 16.32
N LEU A 508 9.57 -2.86 15.64
CA LEU A 508 9.26 -1.45 15.84
C LEU A 508 7.85 -1.12 15.34
N SER A 509 7.46 -1.65 14.17
CA SER A 509 6.10 -1.46 13.65
C SER A 509 5.04 -2.12 14.56
N TYR A 510 5.32 -3.29 15.12
CA TYR A 510 4.46 -3.93 16.13
C TYR A 510 4.24 -3.01 17.35
N ARG A 511 5.32 -2.41 17.87
CA ARG A 511 5.23 -1.46 18.98
C ARG A 511 4.34 -0.26 18.63
N GLN A 512 4.43 0.25 17.40
CA GLN A 512 3.59 1.38 16.95
C GLN A 512 2.13 0.99 16.80
N VAL A 513 1.82 -0.17 16.21
CA VAL A 513 0.44 -0.66 16.10
C VAL A 513 -0.15 -0.91 17.49
N ARG A 514 0.60 -1.54 18.39
CA ARG A 514 0.16 -1.74 19.79
C ARG A 514 -0.12 -0.41 20.48
N HIS A 515 0.69 0.62 20.24
CA HIS A 515 0.45 1.96 20.78
C HIS A 515 -0.83 2.60 20.19
N LEU A 516 -1.03 2.45 18.88
CA LEU A 516 -2.22 2.95 18.18
C LEU A 516 -3.49 2.27 18.70
N MET A 517 -3.51 0.93 18.76
CA MET A 517 -4.69 0.16 19.16
C MET A 517 -5.10 0.42 20.62
N LYS A 518 -4.16 0.83 21.48
CA LYS A 518 -4.46 1.25 22.86
C LYS A 518 -5.15 2.61 22.97
N HIS A 519 -5.05 3.45 21.92
CA HIS A 519 -5.62 4.81 21.86
C HIS A 519 -6.42 4.98 20.56
N LEU A 520 -7.12 3.92 20.13
CA LEU A 520 -7.74 3.85 18.81
C LEU A 520 -8.79 4.96 18.62
N ASP A 521 -9.54 5.26 19.66
CA ASP A 521 -10.50 6.36 19.75
C ASP A 521 -9.91 7.70 19.28
N TYR A 522 -8.75 8.09 19.81
CA TYR A 522 -8.06 9.32 19.43
C TYR A 522 -7.65 9.31 17.95
N TYR A 523 -7.08 8.20 17.48
CA TYR A 523 -6.58 8.10 16.11
C TYR A 523 -7.69 8.03 15.07
N VAL A 524 -8.84 7.46 15.43
CA VAL A 524 -10.01 7.41 14.55
C VAL A 524 -10.66 8.78 14.47
N TYR A 525 -10.79 9.49 15.60
CA TYR A 525 -11.24 10.90 15.59
C TYR A 525 -10.33 11.78 14.74
N ALA A 526 -9.01 11.64 14.87
CA ALA A 526 -8.05 12.42 14.08
C ALA A 526 -7.98 12.02 12.58
N ALA A 527 -8.50 10.84 12.23
CA ALA A 527 -8.55 10.35 10.85
C ALA A 527 -9.87 10.69 10.14
N SER A 528 -10.91 11.03 10.92
CA SER A 528 -12.23 11.51 10.45
C SER A 528 -12.12 12.97 10.02
#